data_AF-A0A4Y2S903-F1
#
_entry.id   AF-A0A4Y2S903-F1
#
_cell.length_a   1.000
_cell.length_b   1.000
_cell.length_c   1.000
_cell.angle_alpha   90.00
_cell.angle_beta   90.00
_cell.angle_gamma   90.00
#
_symmetry.space_group_name_H-M   'P 1'
#
loop_
_entity.id
_entity.type
_entity.pdbx_description
1 polymer ?
#
loop_
_entity_poly.entity_id
_entity_poly.type
_entity_poly.pdbx_seq_one_letter_code
_entity_poly.pdbx_strand_id
1 'polypeptide(L)'
;MAGVLYSTWESDVGSSFRWQLILPRSRIPEVLRQTHESASEGHFGVMKTLCRTSERFYWDRLRTDVEKWCRECQACGARKGLKTRNKGLLQHYNAGALFERIALDILGLFPVTTKGNRYVLVLMDYFAKWTDAIPIPYQEDSTIAEELIRR
;
A
#
# COMPACT_ATOMS: atom_id res chain seq x y z
N MET A 1 22.87 -1.80 45.07
CA MET A 1 21.66 -1.62 44.23
C MET A 1 22.03 -0.68 43.10
N ALA A 2 22.10 -1.15 41.86
CA ALA A 2 22.41 -0.28 40.72
C ALA A 2 21.18 0.61 40.44
N GLY A 3 21.36 1.92 40.52
CA GLY A 3 20.32 2.89 40.18
C GLY A 3 19.94 2.80 38.71
N VAL A 4 18.69 3.13 38.41
CA VAL A 4 18.16 3.13 37.04
C VAL A 4 18.23 4.56 36.49
N LEU A 5 18.75 4.72 35.27
CA LEU A 5 18.86 6.02 34.61
C LEU A 5 17.65 6.28 33.72
N TYR A 6 17.16 7.53 33.74
CA TYR A 6 16.08 7.98 32.88
C TYR A 6 16.52 9.20 32.07
N SER A 7 15.99 9.31 30.85
CA SER A 7 16.07 10.48 29.99
C SER A 7 14.69 11.12 29.87
N THR A 8 14.64 12.44 29.77
CA THR A 8 13.42 13.17 29.45
C THR A 8 13.40 13.49 27.97
N TRP A 9 12.34 13.07 27.29
CA TRP A 9 12.01 13.60 25.97
C TRP A 9 10.95 14.68 26.13
N GLU A 10 11.16 15.81 25.48
CA GLU A 10 10.22 16.93 25.44
C GLU A 10 9.83 17.21 23.98
N SER A 11 8.56 17.50 23.76
CA SER A 11 8.05 17.90 22.45
C SER A 11 8.62 19.26 22.03
N ASP A 12 8.83 19.47 20.73
CA ASP A 12 9.30 20.75 20.18
C ASP A 12 8.38 21.93 20.54
N VAL A 13 7.13 21.65 20.90
CA VAL A 13 6.11 22.64 21.29
C VAL A 13 5.99 22.79 22.82
N GLY A 14 6.82 22.08 23.61
CA GLY A 14 6.84 22.11 25.09
C GLY A 14 5.59 21.54 25.79
N SER A 15 4.60 21.07 25.03
CA SER A 15 3.29 20.66 25.56
C SER A 15 3.24 19.25 26.15
N SER A 16 4.27 18.43 25.90
CA SER A 16 4.35 17.06 26.42
C SER A 16 5.79 16.67 26.71
N PHE A 17 5.98 16.04 27.86
CA PHE A 17 7.24 15.39 28.23
C PHE A 17 6.97 13.93 28.59
N ARG A 18 7.96 13.08 28.35
CA ARG A 18 7.92 11.67 28.76
C ARG A 18 9.27 11.22 29.28
N TRP A 19 9.21 10.40 30.34
CA TRP A 19 10.37 9.73 30.89
C TRP A 19 10.65 8.45 30.10
N GLN A 20 11.88 8.31 29.65
CA GLN A 20 12.38 7.16 28.91
C GLN A 20 13.44 6.47 29.75
N LEU A 21 13.28 5.17 29.99
CA LEU A 21 14.28 4.36 30.64
C LEU A 21 15.52 4.25 29.73
N ILE A 22 16.69 4.64 30.23
CA ILE A 22 17.95 4.44 29.50
C ILE A 22 18.32 2.96 29.57
N LEU A 23 18.28 2.30 28.42
CA LEU A 23 18.39 0.85 28.36
C LEU A 23 19.86 0.42 28.20
N PRO A 24 20.39 -0.47 29.08
CA PRO A 24 21.69 -1.08 28.86
C PRO A 24 21.71 -1.91 27.57
N ARG A 25 22.86 -1.95 26.87
CA ARG A 25 23.00 -2.68 25.60
C ARG A 25 22.57 -4.14 25.68
N SER A 26 22.78 -4.80 26.81
CA SER A 26 22.40 -6.20 27.04
C SER A 26 20.89 -6.45 27.05
N ARG A 27 20.06 -5.42 27.25
CA ARG A 27 18.59 -5.51 27.30
C ARG A 27 17.90 -5.08 26.00
N ILE A 28 18.63 -4.48 25.06
CA ILE A 28 18.09 -4.02 23.76
C ILE A 28 17.40 -5.16 22.99
N PRO A 29 18.01 -6.36 22.82
CA PRO A 29 17.36 -7.42 22.03
C PRO A 29 16.02 -7.86 22.62
N GLU A 30 15.91 -7.89 23.94
CA GLU A 30 14.69 -8.29 24.63
C GLU A 30 13.57 -7.26 24.44
N VAL A 31 13.89 -5.97 24.56
CA VAL A 31 12.92 -4.90 24.31
C VAL A 31 12.49 -4.88 22.85
N LEU A 32 13.43 -5.00 21.91
CA LEU A 32 13.11 -5.04 20.48
C LEU A 32 12.22 -6.24 20.12
N ARG A 33 12.49 -7.41 20.68
CA ARG A 33 11.64 -8.60 20.50
C ARG A 33 10.22 -8.32 21.00
N GLN A 34 10.06 -7.81 22.22
CA GLN A 34 8.73 -7.54 22.79
C GLN A 34 7.96 -6.44 22.05
N THR A 35 8.63 -5.37 21.61
CA THR A 35 7.97 -4.26 20.92
C THR A 35 7.71 -4.57 19.45
N HIS A 36 8.49 -5.45 18.83
CA HIS A 36 8.28 -5.93 17.47
C HIS A 36 7.23 -7.06 17.41
N GLU A 37 7.27 -8.04 18.31
CA GLU A 37 6.50 -9.30 18.29
C GLU A 37 5.32 -9.30 19.27
N SER A 38 4.69 -8.14 19.50
CA SER A 38 3.65 -7.98 20.53
C SER A 38 2.59 -9.09 20.48
N ALA A 39 2.31 -9.66 21.66
CA ALA A 39 1.47 -10.83 21.87
C ALA A 39 0.08 -10.80 21.22
N SER A 40 -0.45 -9.60 20.93
CA SER A 40 -1.82 -9.39 20.43
C SER A 40 -1.92 -9.20 18.91
N GLU A 41 -0.88 -8.75 18.20
CA GLU A 41 -0.99 -8.26 16.81
C GLU A 41 0.18 -8.66 15.88
N GLY A 42 1.17 -9.41 16.38
CA GLY A 42 2.28 -9.90 15.54
C GLY A 42 3.32 -8.84 15.17
N HIS A 43 4.14 -9.17 14.17
CA HIS A 43 5.35 -8.42 13.79
C HIS A 43 5.07 -7.01 13.24
N PHE A 44 5.33 -5.98 14.02
CA PHE A 44 5.12 -4.60 13.57
C PHE A 44 6.19 -4.09 12.61
N GLY A 45 5.77 -3.22 11.70
CA GLY A 45 6.68 -2.44 10.87
C GLY A 45 7.53 -1.46 11.69
N VAL A 46 8.57 -0.91 11.04
CA VAL A 46 9.57 -0.02 11.66
C VAL A 46 8.92 1.14 12.43
N MET A 47 7.98 1.87 11.83
CA MET A 47 7.40 3.07 12.46
C MET A 47 6.63 2.75 13.74
N LYS A 48 5.81 1.69 13.73
CA LYS A 48 5.02 1.30 14.92
C LYS A 48 5.92 0.73 16.02
N THR A 49 6.92 -0.07 15.66
CA THR A 49 7.94 -0.57 16.60
C THR A 49 8.73 0.59 17.22
N LEU A 50 9.15 1.56 16.41
CA LEU A 50 9.91 2.73 16.83
C LEU A 50 9.08 3.60 17.78
N CYS A 51 7.84 3.92 17.41
CA CYS A 51 6.94 4.73 18.22
C CYS A 51 6.78 4.11 19.63
N ARG A 52 6.36 2.84 19.71
CA ARG A 52 6.17 2.13 20.97
C ARG A 52 7.44 2.02 21.82
N THR A 53 8.57 1.78 21.16
CA THR A 53 9.86 1.68 21.87
C THR A 53 10.24 3.04 22.45
N SER A 54 10.11 4.11 21.67
CA SER A 54 10.42 5.49 22.08
C SER A 54 9.46 6.06 23.13
N GLU A 55 8.31 5.44 23.38
CA GLU A 55 7.42 5.86 24.47
C GLU A 55 8.00 5.57 25.85
N ARG A 56 8.85 4.53 25.97
CA ARG A 56 9.27 4.00 27.27
C ARG A 56 10.78 3.85 27.42
N PHE A 57 11.52 3.75 26.33
CA PHE A 57 12.94 3.42 26.34
C PHE A 57 13.74 4.39 25.48
N TYR A 58 15.00 4.58 25.86
CA TYR A 58 15.98 5.34 25.11
C TYR A 58 17.34 4.63 25.14
N TRP A 59 18.06 4.66 24.03
CA TRP A 59 19.49 4.33 23.93
C TRP A 59 20.07 4.97 22.67
N ASP A 60 21.39 5.03 22.60
CA ASP A 60 22.08 5.53 21.39
C ASP A 60 21.72 4.68 20.17
N ARG A 61 21.39 5.32 19.05
CA ARG A 61 21.00 4.67 17.78
C ARG A 61 19.72 3.84 17.82
N LEU A 62 18.79 4.11 18.74
CA LEU A 62 17.49 3.43 18.84
C LEU A 62 16.79 3.23 17.49
N ARG A 63 16.68 4.28 16.66
CA ARG A 63 16.07 4.20 15.33
C ARG A 63 16.78 3.18 14.42
N THR A 64 18.10 3.25 14.35
CA THR A 64 18.92 2.38 13.50
C THR A 64 18.76 0.92 13.91
N ASP A 65 18.76 0.65 15.22
CA ASP A 65 18.60 -0.71 15.74
C ASP A 65 17.19 -1.26 15.47
N VAL A 66 16.14 -0.44 15.63
CA VAL A 66 14.76 -0.83 15.29
C VAL A 66 14.64 -1.14 13.79
N GLU A 67 15.20 -0.29 12.92
CA GLU A 67 15.20 -0.50 11.48
C GLU A 67 15.91 -1.79 11.08
N LYS A 68 17.07 -2.04 11.68
CA LYS A 68 17.85 -3.26 11.45
C LYS A 68 17.08 -4.49 11.91
N TRP A 69 16.54 -4.49 13.13
CA TRP A 69 15.78 -5.61 13.70
C TRP A 69 14.57 -5.99 12.83
N CYS A 70 13.77 -4.99 12.42
CA CYS A 70 12.61 -5.23 11.56
C CYS A 70 13.01 -5.74 10.16
N ARG A 71 14.19 -5.37 9.65
CA ARG A 71 14.71 -5.80 8.35
C ARG A 71 15.24 -7.24 8.39
N GLU A 72 15.91 -7.61 9.47
CA GLU A 72 16.52 -8.93 9.67
C GLU A 72 15.52 -9.99 10.16
N CYS A 73 14.32 -9.56 10.59
CA CYS A 73 13.24 -10.45 10.98
C CYS A 73 12.83 -11.40 9.84
N GLN A 74 13.12 -12.70 10.03
CA GLN A 74 12.80 -13.75 9.04
C GLN A 74 11.30 -13.90 8.79
N ALA A 75 10.46 -13.82 9.83
CA ALA A 75 9.01 -13.91 9.69
C ALA A 75 8.42 -12.76 8.85
N CYS A 76 8.89 -11.52 9.05
CA CYS A 76 8.56 -10.39 8.20
C CYS A 76 9.07 -10.57 6.76
N GLY A 77 10.30 -11.05 6.61
CA GLY A 77 10.93 -11.28 5.31
C GLY A 77 10.15 -12.30 4.47
N ALA A 78 9.78 -13.43 5.06
CA ALA A 78 9.03 -14.50 4.39
C ALA A 78 7.62 -14.05 3.93
N ARG A 79 7.00 -13.09 4.63
CA ARG A 79 5.69 -12.52 4.26
C ARG A 79 5.77 -11.43 3.20
N LYS A 80 6.89 -10.70 3.12
CA LYS A 80 7.08 -9.68 2.09
C LYS A 80 7.35 -10.39 0.75
N GLY A 81 6.33 -10.42 -0.11
CA GLY A 81 6.48 -10.91 -1.48
C GLY A 81 7.67 -10.26 -2.20
N LEU A 82 8.24 -10.97 -3.17
CA LEU A 82 9.36 -10.50 -3.98
C LEU A 82 9.06 -9.09 -4.51
N LYS A 83 9.92 -8.12 -4.17
CA LYS A 83 9.80 -6.71 -4.63
C LYS A 83 9.95 -6.57 -6.15
N THR A 84 10.37 -7.61 -6.84
CA THR A 84 10.66 -7.63 -8.26
C THR A 84 9.53 -8.31 -9.02
N ARG A 85 8.36 -7.68 -9.08
CA ARG A 85 7.53 -7.84 -10.27
C ARG A 85 8.17 -6.93 -11.31
N ASN A 86 9.02 -7.50 -12.18
CA ASN A 86 9.54 -6.77 -13.33
C ASN A 86 8.34 -6.18 -14.07
N LYS A 87 8.15 -4.86 -13.96
CA LYS A 87 7.17 -4.17 -14.79
C LYS A 87 7.69 -4.30 -16.21
N GLY A 88 6.98 -5.03 -17.06
CA GLY A 88 7.34 -5.10 -18.48
C GLY A 88 7.48 -3.70 -19.07
N LEU A 89 8.35 -3.54 -20.06
CA LEU A 89 8.49 -2.27 -20.77
C LEU A 89 7.14 -1.90 -21.41
N LEU A 90 6.66 -0.68 -21.17
CA LEU A 90 5.49 -0.15 -21.86
C LEU A 90 5.81 -0.08 -23.35
N GLN A 91 5.03 -0.78 -24.17
CA GLN A 91 5.15 -0.70 -25.63
C GLN A 91 4.10 0.25 -26.18
N HIS A 92 4.48 1.05 -27.17
CA HIS A 92 3.54 1.84 -27.95
C HIS A 92 2.74 0.92 -28.87
N TYR A 93 1.42 0.93 -28.72
CA TYR A 93 0.51 0.28 -29.66
C TYR A 93 0.30 1.22 -30.85
N ASN A 94 1.01 0.96 -31.95
CA ASN A 94 0.81 1.70 -33.19
C ASN A 94 -0.47 1.22 -33.88
N ALA A 95 -1.29 2.16 -34.35
CA ALA A 95 -2.35 1.96 -35.33
C ALA A 95 -2.04 2.94 -36.47
N GLY A 96 -2.09 2.47 -37.71
CA GLY A 96 -1.80 3.25 -38.93
C GLY A 96 -3.06 3.72 -39.68
N ALA A 97 -4.23 3.19 -39.36
CA ALA A 97 -5.50 3.59 -39.95
C ALA A 97 -6.66 3.64 -38.94
N LEU A 98 -7.74 4.35 -39.31
CA LEU A 98 -8.99 4.38 -38.55
C LEU A 98 -9.55 2.97 -38.38
N PHE A 99 -9.95 2.65 -37.15
CA PHE A 99 -10.57 1.37 -36.78
C PHE A 99 -9.69 0.13 -36.97
N GLU A 100 -8.39 0.30 -37.28
CA GLU A 100 -7.44 -0.81 -37.35
C GLU A 100 -7.28 -1.49 -36.00
N ARG A 101 -7.36 -0.70 -34.91
CA ARG A 101 -7.27 -1.20 -33.56
C ARG A 101 -8.16 -0.41 -32.62
N ILE A 102 -9.06 -1.12 -31.96
CA ILE A 102 -10.00 -0.58 -30.99
C ILE A 102 -9.74 -1.22 -29.63
N ALA A 103 -9.69 -0.40 -28.58
CA ALA A 103 -9.75 -0.87 -27.20
C ALA A 103 -11.21 -0.90 -26.75
N LEU A 104 -11.56 -1.99 -26.07
CA LEU A 104 -12.84 -2.18 -25.38
C LEU A 104 -12.55 -2.30 -23.89
N ASP A 105 -13.27 -1.54 -23.07
CA ASP A 105 -13.27 -1.68 -21.62
C ASP A 105 -14.69 -1.55 -21.08
N ILE A 106 -14.96 -2.13 -19.91
CA ILE A 106 -16.28 -2.06 -19.27
C ILE A 106 -16.10 -1.58 -17.84
N LEU A 107 -16.61 -0.38 -17.60
CA LEU A 107 -16.71 0.20 -16.27
C LEU A 107 -18.05 -0.19 -15.68
N GLY A 108 -18.08 -0.58 -14.40
CA GLY A 108 -19.28 -1.22 -13.86
C GLY A 108 -19.44 -1.17 -12.36
N LEU A 109 -20.52 -1.82 -11.94
CA LEU A 109 -21.03 -1.81 -10.56
C LEU A 109 -21.49 -0.41 -10.12
N PHE A 110 -21.99 0.39 -11.07
CA PHE A 110 -22.61 1.68 -10.76
C PHE A 110 -24.03 1.49 -10.21
N PRO A 111 -24.57 2.52 -9.53
CA PRO A 111 -25.99 2.59 -9.24
C PRO A 111 -26.81 2.45 -10.53
N VAL A 112 -27.93 1.72 -10.43
CA VAL A 112 -28.83 1.49 -11.56
C VAL A 112 -29.51 2.81 -11.93
N THR A 113 -29.39 3.21 -13.19
CA THR A 113 -30.06 4.39 -13.73
C THR A 113 -31.56 4.15 -13.92
N THR A 114 -32.33 5.21 -14.16
CA THR A 114 -33.77 5.11 -14.49
C THR A 114 -34.07 4.26 -15.73
N LYS A 115 -33.09 4.12 -16.63
CA LYS A 115 -33.17 3.28 -17.84
C LYS A 115 -32.66 1.85 -17.63
N GLY A 116 -32.30 1.45 -16.40
CA GLY A 116 -31.81 0.11 -16.09
C GLY A 116 -30.31 -0.12 -16.37
N ASN A 117 -29.58 0.90 -16.84
CA ASN A 117 -28.14 0.77 -17.09
C ASN A 117 -27.33 0.82 -15.80
N ARG A 118 -26.27 0.01 -15.73
CA ARG A 118 -25.37 -0.09 -14.56
C ARG A 118 -23.89 -0.29 -14.93
N TYR A 119 -23.60 -0.33 -16.23
CA TYR A 119 -22.27 -0.42 -16.80
C TYR A 119 -22.10 0.65 -17.89
N VAL A 120 -20.85 0.95 -18.21
CA VAL A 120 -20.44 1.80 -19.33
C VAL A 120 -19.43 1.01 -20.15
N LEU A 121 -19.79 0.67 -21.39
CA LEU A 121 -18.89 0.14 -22.40
C LEU A 121 -18.10 1.31 -23.00
N VAL A 122 -16.78 1.25 -22.90
CA VAL A 122 -15.86 2.24 -23.44
C VAL A 122 -15.23 1.66 -24.71
N LEU A 123 -15.39 2.38 -25.81
CA LEU A 123 -14.76 2.12 -27.10
C LEU A 123 -13.70 3.19 -27.34
N MET A 124 -12.48 2.81 -27.69
CA MET A 124 -11.43 3.77 -28.09
C MET A 124 -10.73 3.31 -29.35
N ASP A 125 -10.76 4.15 -30.39
CA ASP A 125 -9.91 3.97 -31.57
C ASP A 125 -8.48 4.46 -31.29
N TYR A 126 -7.49 3.59 -31.51
CA TYR A 126 -6.09 3.92 -31.21
C TYR A 126 -5.48 4.93 -32.19
N PHE A 127 -6.01 5.05 -33.41
CA PHE A 127 -5.47 5.96 -34.43
C PHE A 127 -5.95 7.39 -34.20
N ALA A 128 -7.27 7.62 -34.25
CA ALA A 128 -7.89 8.93 -34.07
C ALA A 128 -7.96 9.37 -32.60
N LYS A 129 -7.71 8.46 -31.64
CA LYS A 129 -7.97 8.68 -30.21
C LYS A 129 -9.42 9.05 -29.91
N TRP A 130 -10.33 8.68 -30.83
CA TRP A 130 -11.75 8.87 -30.65
C TRP A 130 -12.27 7.87 -29.62
N THR A 131 -13.08 8.34 -28.67
CA THR A 131 -13.60 7.53 -27.57
C THR A 131 -15.12 7.68 -27.47
N ASP A 132 -15.82 6.56 -27.36
CA ASP A 132 -17.26 6.50 -27.12
C ASP A 132 -17.56 5.77 -25.81
N ALA A 133 -18.58 6.24 -25.09
CA ALA A 133 -18.98 5.73 -23.78
C ALA A 133 -20.47 5.39 -23.81
N ILE A 134 -20.77 4.09 -23.86
CA ILE A 134 -22.09 3.55 -24.14
C ILE A 134 -22.67 2.95 -22.84
N PRO A 135 -23.80 3.46 -22.33
CA PRO A 135 -24.42 2.90 -21.13
C PRO A 135 -25.12 1.57 -21.45
N ILE A 136 -24.79 0.50 -20.73
CA ILE A 136 -25.39 -0.84 -20.94
C ILE A 136 -25.97 -1.43 -19.63
N PRO A 137 -27.02 -2.26 -19.73
CA PRO A 137 -27.64 -2.89 -18.56
C PRO A 137 -26.88 -4.13 -18.06
N TYR A 138 -26.25 -4.88 -18.97
CA TYR A 138 -25.61 -6.17 -18.68
C TYR A 138 -24.22 -6.25 -19.30
N GLN A 139 -23.29 -6.94 -18.63
CA GLN A 139 -21.97 -7.28 -19.15
C GLN A 139 -22.03 -8.67 -19.81
N GLU A 140 -22.82 -8.77 -20.89
CA GLU A 140 -23.00 -10.01 -21.65
C GLU A 140 -22.49 -9.82 -23.08
N ASP A 141 -21.94 -10.87 -23.68
CA ASP A 141 -21.37 -10.85 -25.03
C ASP A 141 -22.37 -10.36 -26.08
N SER A 142 -23.65 -10.77 -25.96
CA SER A 142 -24.75 -10.35 -26.83
C SER A 142 -24.97 -8.84 -26.78
N THR A 143 -25.03 -8.26 -25.58
CA THR A 143 -25.24 -6.82 -25.37
C THR A 143 -24.09 -6.01 -25.96
N ILE A 144 -22.86 -6.48 -25.76
CA ILE A 144 -21.65 -5.81 -26.29
C ILE A 144 -21.65 -5.89 -27.82
N ALA A 145 -21.93 -7.06 -28.40
CA ALA A 145 -21.96 -7.24 -29.85
C ALA A 145 -23.03 -6.37 -30.52
N GLU A 146 -24.24 -6.29 -29.93
CA GLU A 146 -25.31 -5.44 -30.43
C GLU A 146 -24.91 -3.95 -30.44
N GLU A 147 -24.30 -3.45 -29.36
CA GLU A 147 -23.85 -2.06 -29.29
C GLU A 147 -22.69 -1.76 -30.25
N LEU A 148 -21.82 -2.73 -30.51
CA LEU A 148 -20.75 -2.60 -31.51
C LEU A 148 -21.31 -2.50 -32.94
N ILE A 149 -22.34 -3.28 -33.27
CA ILE A 149 -22.95 -3.28 -34.61
C ILE A 149 -23.78 -2.00 -34.87
N ARG A 150 -24.33 -1.40 -33.81
CA ARG A 150 -25.13 -0.16 -33.92
C ARG A 150 -24.31 1.08 -34.27
N ARG A 151 -22.98 0.99 -34.28
CA ARG A 151 -22.05 2.08 -34.59
C ARG A 151 -21.42 1.90 -35.96
#